data_AF-A0A0B1TML1-F1
#
_entry.id   AF-A0A0B1TML1-F1
#
_cell.length_a   1.000
_cell.length_b   1.000
_cell.length_c   1.000
_cell.angle_alpha   90.00
_cell.angle_beta   90.00
_cell.angle_gamma   90.00
#
_symmetry.space_group_name_H-M   'P 1'
#
loop_
_entity.id
_entity.type
_entity.pdbx_description
1 polymer ?
#
loop_
_entity_poly.entity_id
_entity_poly.type
_entity_poly.pdbx_seq_one_letter_code
_entity_poly.pdbx_strand_id
1 'polypeptide(L)'
;MDDFSSPDHPNAFGFPPSPANFIQPGKRPMSSQSPIVIFDTSPNKKTKPRLLAVGGAGGSTIISGVAEVAFHSLWLKANVKQAVDAPRLHNQLYPNVTWHEANFPRGVCEEHVARCIIMATHHVHKQM
;
A
#
# COMPACT_ATOMS: atom_id res chain seq x y z
N MET A 1 9.03 14.01 13.91
CA MET A 1 7.91 14.92 13.58
C MET A 1 7.70 15.02 12.06
N ASP A 2 8.40 14.21 11.26
CA ASP A 2 8.45 14.33 9.78
C ASP A 2 7.13 13.98 9.06
N ASP A 3 6.24 13.24 9.72
CA ASP A 3 4.94 12.88 9.16
C ASP A 3 3.95 14.06 9.12
N PHE A 4 4.25 15.19 9.77
CA PHE A 4 3.51 16.44 9.54
C PHE A 4 3.97 17.10 8.24
N SER A 5 3.05 17.77 7.56
CA SER A 5 3.39 18.66 6.47
C SER A 5 4.00 19.96 7.00
N SER A 6 4.90 20.55 6.22
CA SER A 6 5.37 21.93 6.38
C SER A 6 5.02 22.73 5.12
N PRO A 7 4.74 24.04 5.22
CA PRO A 7 4.19 24.82 4.09
C PRO A 7 5.01 24.78 2.80
N ASP A 8 6.33 24.66 2.92
CA ASP A 8 7.23 24.88 1.79
C ASP A 8 7.98 23.62 1.33
N HIS A 9 7.85 22.49 2.04
CA HIS A 9 8.68 21.29 1.79
C HIS A 9 7.80 20.04 1.72
N PRO A 10 7.98 19.17 0.69
CA PRO A 10 7.38 17.84 0.70
C PRO A 10 8.01 17.00 1.83
N ASN A 11 7.26 16.03 2.36
CA ASN A 11 7.79 15.14 3.39
C ASN A 11 8.74 14.08 2.80
N ALA A 12 9.39 13.27 3.65
CA ALA A 12 10.34 12.25 3.19
C ALA A 12 9.75 11.19 2.24
N PHE A 13 8.41 11.06 2.17
CA PHE A 13 7.70 10.12 1.30
C PHE A 13 7.14 10.79 0.03
N GLY A 14 7.47 12.06 -0.21
CA GLY A 14 7.08 12.80 -1.41
C GLY A 14 5.67 13.37 -1.39
N PHE A 15 4.95 13.35 -0.26
CA PHE A 15 3.65 14.02 -0.20
C PHE A 15 3.80 15.54 -0.27
N PRO A 16 2.97 16.25 -1.06
CA PRO A 16 2.98 17.70 -1.09
C PRO A 16 2.49 18.28 0.24
N PRO A 17 2.86 19.55 0.55
CA PRO A 17 2.34 20.27 1.70
C PRO A 17 0.80 20.22 1.77
N SER A 18 0.27 19.74 2.90
CA SER A 18 -1.15 19.73 3.18
C SER A 18 -1.45 20.55 4.43
N PRO A 19 -2.19 21.66 4.33
CA PRO A 19 -2.57 22.47 5.49
C PRO A 19 -3.31 21.68 6.56
N ALA A 20 -4.10 20.68 6.16
CA ALA A 20 -4.79 19.77 7.07
C ALA A 20 -3.83 18.97 7.97
N ASN A 21 -2.57 18.80 7.53
CA ASN A 21 -1.52 18.07 8.25
C ASN A 21 -0.37 18.99 8.70
N PHE A 22 -0.57 20.30 8.86
CA PHE A 22 0.44 21.17 9.49
C PHE A 22 0.53 20.95 11.00
N ILE A 23 1.72 21.18 11.54
CA ILE A 23 2.06 21.03 12.96
C ILE A 23 1.24 22.01 13.80
N GLN A 24 0.61 21.49 14.87
CA GLN A 24 -0.06 22.29 15.89
C GLN A 24 0.14 21.61 17.26
N PRO A 25 0.19 22.37 18.38
CA PRO A 25 0.31 21.78 19.72
C PRO A 25 -0.80 20.75 19.98
N GLY A 26 -0.42 19.56 20.47
CA GLY A 26 -1.34 18.47 20.79
C GLY A 26 -1.94 17.73 19.58
N LYS A 27 -1.65 18.15 18.34
CA LYS A 27 -2.10 17.46 17.13
C LYS A 27 -1.31 16.17 16.90
N ARG A 28 -1.93 15.18 16.26
CA ARG A 28 -1.26 13.95 15.78
C ARG A 28 -0.98 14.06 14.28
N PRO A 29 0.21 13.65 13.81
CA PRO A 29 0.52 13.64 12.39
C PRO A 29 -0.30 12.58 11.65
N MET A 30 -0.57 12.82 10.37
CA MET A 30 -1.16 11.81 9.49
C MET A 30 -0.20 10.62 9.33
N SER A 31 -0.73 9.40 9.33
CA SER A 31 0.05 8.18 9.15
C SER A 31 -0.54 7.32 8.03
N SER A 32 0.34 6.67 7.28
CA SER A 32 -0.04 5.67 6.28
C SER A 32 -0.33 4.28 6.89
N GLN A 33 -0.14 4.11 8.21
CA GLN A 33 -0.41 2.86 8.90
C GLN A 33 -1.84 2.37 8.66
N SER A 34 -1.95 1.14 8.15
CA SER A 34 -3.23 0.53 7.79
C SER A 34 -3.32 -0.90 8.37
N PRO A 35 -3.37 -1.08 9.69
CA PRO A 35 -3.64 -2.39 10.28
C PRO A 35 -5.12 -2.77 10.04
N ILE A 36 -5.36 -3.92 9.41
CA ILE A 36 -6.71 -4.38 9.04
C ILE A 36 -6.96 -5.80 9.57
N VAL A 37 -8.15 -6.01 10.14
CA VAL A 37 -8.68 -7.33 10.47
C VAL A 37 -10.00 -7.52 9.74
N ILE A 38 -10.08 -8.58 8.93
CA ILE A 38 -11.24 -8.92 8.11
C ILE A 38 -11.75 -10.29 8.57
N PHE A 39 -13.03 -10.39 8.89
CA PHE A 39 -13.67 -11.62 9.34
C PHE A 39 -14.99 -11.86 8.62
N ASP A 40 -15.27 -13.12 8.32
CA ASP A 40 -16.55 -13.55 7.76
C ASP A 40 -17.66 -13.44 8.81
N THR A 41 -18.75 -12.75 8.46
CA THR A 41 -19.94 -12.57 9.31
C THR A 41 -21.07 -13.55 8.99
N SER A 42 -20.85 -14.45 8.03
CA SER A 42 -21.84 -15.44 7.62
C SER A 42 -22.27 -16.33 8.79
N PRO A 43 -23.59 -16.57 8.96
CA PRO A 43 -24.11 -17.43 10.02
C PRO A 43 -23.79 -18.93 9.79
N ASN A 44 -23.14 -19.28 8.67
CA ASN A 44 -22.87 -20.67 8.31
C ASN A 44 -21.74 -21.28 9.15
N LYS A 45 -22.13 -21.85 10.31
CA LYS A 45 -21.24 -22.48 11.29
C LYS A 45 -20.54 -23.77 10.82
N LYS A 46 -20.76 -24.21 9.58
CA LYS A 46 -20.17 -25.46 9.06
C LYS A 46 -18.67 -25.32 8.73
N THR A 47 -18.18 -24.09 8.57
CA THR A 47 -16.76 -23.80 8.34
C THR A 47 -16.25 -22.83 9.39
N LYS A 48 -14.99 -22.97 9.82
CA LYS A 48 -14.34 -21.96 10.66
C LYS A 48 -14.41 -20.60 9.94
N PRO A 49 -14.78 -19.51 10.62
CA PRO A 49 -14.85 -18.19 10.00
C PRO A 49 -13.47 -17.83 9.43
N ARG A 50 -13.44 -17.36 8.17
CA ARG A 50 -12.20 -16.89 7.56
C ARG A 50 -11.82 -15.58 8.24
N LEU A 51 -10.63 -15.56 8.84
CA LEU A 51 -10.01 -14.39 9.44
C LEU A 51 -8.75 -14.04 8.64
N LEU A 52 -8.63 -12.78 8.25
CA LEU A 52 -7.41 -12.21 7.70
C LEU A 52 -7.00 -11.03 8.58
N ALA A 53 -5.87 -11.15 9.25
CA ALA A 53 -5.20 -10.04 9.91
C ALA A 53 -3.98 -9.66 9.07
N VAL A 54 -3.91 -8.40 8.66
CA VAL A 54 -2.86 -7.89 7.77
C VAL A 54 -2.44 -6.48 8.16
N GLY A 55 -1.16 -6.22 8.03
CA GLY A 55 -0.55 -4.91 8.19
C GLY A 55 0.75 -4.86 7.39
N GLY A 56 1.49 -3.76 7.49
CA GLY A 56 2.77 -3.63 6.81
C GLY A 56 3.54 -2.39 7.25
N ALA A 57 4.80 -2.35 6.84
CA ALA A 57 5.69 -1.19 6.94
C ALA A 57 6.07 -0.70 5.52
N GLY A 58 6.64 0.51 5.43
CA GLY A 58 7.07 1.09 4.14
C GLY A 58 6.64 2.53 3.86
N GLY A 59 6.29 3.32 4.89
CA GLY A 59 5.88 4.71 4.70
C GLY A 59 4.63 4.82 3.83
N SER A 60 4.67 5.61 2.76
CA SER A 60 3.53 5.80 1.85
C SER A 60 3.07 4.51 1.15
N THR A 61 3.94 3.50 1.04
CA THR A 61 3.59 2.22 0.39
C THR A 61 2.75 1.30 1.27
N ILE A 62 2.56 1.62 2.56
CA ILE A 62 1.80 0.76 3.49
C ILE A 62 0.37 0.56 2.99
N ILE A 63 -0.28 1.63 2.52
CA ILE A 63 -1.69 1.60 2.12
C ILE A 63 -1.89 0.63 0.95
N SER A 64 -1.13 0.80 -0.15
CA SER A 64 -1.26 -0.08 -1.32
C SER A 64 -0.79 -1.50 -1.01
N GLY A 65 0.31 -1.67 -0.28
CA GLY A 65 0.84 -2.99 0.05
C GLY A 65 -0.12 -3.83 0.90
N VAL A 66 -0.79 -3.22 1.89
CA VAL A 66 -1.83 -3.90 2.67
C VAL A 66 -3.04 -4.23 1.80
N ALA A 67 -3.48 -3.29 0.95
CA ALA A 67 -4.60 -3.51 0.05
C ALA A 67 -4.32 -4.66 -0.94
N GLU A 68 -3.11 -4.75 -1.48
CA GLU A 68 -2.70 -5.82 -2.39
C GLU A 68 -2.72 -7.19 -1.68
N VAL A 69 -2.17 -7.31 -0.47
CA VAL A 69 -2.21 -8.58 0.28
C VAL A 69 -3.66 -9.00 0.56
N ALA A 70 -4.53 -8.06 0.94
CA ALA A 70 -5.96 -8.33 1.12
C ALA A 70 -6.62 -8.75 -0.20
N PHE A 71 -6.31 -8.09 -1.31
CA PHE A 71 -6.81 -8.41 -2.63
C PHE A 71 -6.42 -9.82 -3.07
N HIS A 72 -5.14 -10.18 -2.94
CA HIS A 72 -4.64 -11.51 -3.28
C HIS A 72 -5.34 -12.61 -2.47
N SER A 73 -5.54 -12.41 -1.17
CA SER A 73 -6.20 -13.39 -0.30
C SER A 73 -7.71 -13.53 -0.54
N LEU A 74 -8.40 -12.41 -0.75
CA LEU A 74 -9.86 -12.36 -0.85
C LEU A 74 -10.36 -12.66 -2.25
N TRP A 75 -9.78 -12.05 -3.28
CA TRP A 75 -10.23 -12.18 -4.67
C TRP A 75 -9.48 -13.27 -5.42
N LEU A 76 -8.15 -13.27 -5.38
CA LEU A 76 -7.33 -14.27 -6.10
C LEU A 76 -7.23 -15.61 -5.36
N LYS A 77 -7.84 -15.71 -4.16
CA LYS A 77 -7.87 -16.91 -3.32
C LYS A 77 -6.48 -17.46 -3.00
N ALA A 78 -5.46 -16.60 -3.04
CA ALA A 78 -4.09 -16.95 -2.67
C ALA A 78 -4.04 -17.30 -1.18
N ASN A 79 -3.19 -18.25 -0.81
CA ASN A 79 -2.88 -18.44 0.61
C ASN A 79 -2.03 -17.25 1.13
N VAL A 80 -1.90 -17.14 2.46
CA VAL A 80 -1.22 -15.97 3.07
C VAL A 80 0.22 -15.78 2.59
N LYS A 81 0.98 -16.88 2.40
CA LYS A 81 2.36 -16.80 1.93
C LYS A 81 2.41 -16.28 0.50
N GLN A 82 1.57 -16.84 -0.38
CA GLN A 82 1.44 -16.39 -1.77
C GLN A 82 1.03 -14.92 -1.85
N ALA A 83 0.08 -14.47 -1.02
CA ALA A 83 -0.38 -13.09 -1.00
C ALA A 83 0.71 -12.10 -0.55
N VAL A 84 1.49 -12.46 0.48
CA VAL A 84 2.61 -11.65 0.96
C VAL A 84 3.77 -11.61 -0.05
N ASP A 85 4.08 -12.75 -0.66
CA ASP A 85 5.16 -12.91 -1.63
C ASP A 85 4.87 -12.33 -3.00
N ALA A 86 3.60 -12.14 -3.35
CA ALA A 86 3.20 -11.58 -4.64
C ALA A 86 3.92 -10.26 -4.92
N PRO A 87 4.37 -10.04 -6.17
CA PRO A 87 5.07 -8.82 -6.54
C PRO A 87 4.11 -7.63 -6.48
N ARG A 88 4.60 -6.48 -6.00
CA ARG A 88 3.74 -5.32 -5.71
C ARG A 88 3.89 -4.15 -6.66
N LEU A 89 2.87 -3.30 -6.68
CA LEU A 89 2.79 -2.10 -7.51
C LEU A 89 2.18 -0.93 -6.71
N HIS A 90 2.84 0.23 -6.73
CA HIS A 90 2.47 1.39 -5.93
C HIS A 90 2.34 2.64 -6.79
N ASN A 91 1.28 3.41 -6.57
CA ASN A 91 1.13 4.75 -7.10
C ASN A 91 0.39 5.58 -6.05
N GLN A 92 0.92 6.76 -5.72
CA GLN A 92 0.36 7.67 -4.71
C GLN A 92 -0.06 9.01 -5.32
N LEU A 93 -0.38 9.02 -6.62
CA LEU A 93 -0.68 10.18 -7.48
C LEU A 93 0.51 11.14 -7.71
N TYR A 94 1.17 11.56 -6.64
CA TYR A 94 2.34 12.43 -6.70
C TYR A 94 3.52 11.83 -5.94
N PRO A 95 4.71 11.70 -6.57
CA PRO A 95 5.01 12.01 -7.97
C PRO A 95 4.23 11.13 -8.95
N ASN A 96 4.02 11.62 -10.18
CA ASN A 96 3.25 10.94 -11.23
C ASN A 96 4.05 9.78 -11.85
N VAL A 97 4.29 8.75 -11.06
CA VAL A 97 5.00 7.54 -11.43
C VAL A 97 4.39 6.36 -10.68
N THR A 98 4.28 5.24 -11.38
CA THR A 98 3.90 3.96 -10.81
C THR A 98 5.16 3.15 -10.56
N TRP A 99 5.42 2.82 -9.30
CA TRP A 99 6.53 1.95 -8.95
C TRP A 99 6.10 0.49 -8.93
N HIS A 100 7.00 -0.40 -9.33
CA HIS A 100 6.78 -1.84 -9.22
C HIS A 100 8.02 -2.55 -8.69
N GLU A 101 7.82 -3.71 -8.07
CA GLU A 101 8.92 -4.58 -7.65
C GLU A 101 9.63 -5.20 -8.87
N ALA A 102 10.90 -5.60 -8.71
CA ALA A 102 11.72 -6.12 -9.81
C ALA A 102 11.18 -7.42 -10.43
N ASN A 103 10.47 -8.23 -9.65
CA ASN A 103 9.85 -9.48 -10.08
C ASN A 103 8.39 -9.31 -10.54
N PHE A 104 7.91 -8.08 -10.74
CA PHE A 104 6.57 -7.82 -11.27
C PHE A 104 6.46 -8.28 -12.74
N PRO A 105 5.33 -8.87 -13.18
CA PRO A 105 5.19 -9.39 -14.54
C PRO A 105 5.41 -8.32 -15.62
N ARG A 106 6.44 -8.52 -16.46
CA ARG A 106 6.84 -7.56 -17.51
C ARG A 106 5.73 -7.22 -18.50
N GLY A 107 4.95 -8.21 -18.93
CA GLY A 107 3.86 -7.98 -19.89
C GLY A 107 2.79 -7.00 -19.36
N VAL A 108 2.54 -7.00 -18.05
CA VAL A 108 1.63 -6.03 -17.42
C VAL A 108 2.26 -4.64 -17.41
N CYS A 109 3.57 -4.53 -17.11
CA CYS A 109 4.27 -3.24 -17.17
C CYS A 109 4.25 -2.66 -18.59
N GLU A 110 4.49 -3.48 -19.62
CA GLU A 110 4.46 -3.07 -21.02
C GLU A 110 3.06 -2.56 -21.43
N GLU A 111 1.99 -3.24 -20.99
CA GLU A 111 0.62 -2.78 -21.21
C GLU A 111 0.33 -1.44 -20.54
N HIS A 112 0.84 -1.23 -19.31
CA HIS A 112 0.68 0.05 -18.61
C HIS A 112 1.42 1.18 -19.33
N VAL A 113 2.64 0.92 -19.81
CA VAL A 113 3.41 1.87 -20.63
C VAL A 113 2.68 2.20 -21.93
N ALA A 114 2.09 1.21 -22.60
CA ALA A 114 1.27 1.42 -23.80
C ALA A 114 0.02 2.29 -23.54
N ARG A 115 -0.45 2.33 -22.28
CA ARG A 115 -1.52 3.21 -21.80
C ARG A 115 -1.02 4.55 -21.25
N CYS A 116 0.22 4.93 -21.58
CA CYS A 116 0.88 6.17 -21.14
C CYS A 116 1.10 6.28 -19.62
N ILE A 117 1.17 5.16 -18.90
CA ILE A 117 1.53 5.14 -17.48
C ILE A 117 3.06 5.14 -17.36
N ILE A 118 3.60 6.09 -16.61
CA ILE A 118 5.03 6.17 -16.31
C ILE A 118 5.34 5.11 -15.25
N MET A 119 6.20 4.14 -15.58
CA MET A 119 6.55 3.03 -14.71
C MET A 119 8.03 3.12 -14.28
N ALA A 120 8.33 2.81 -13.03
CA ALA A 120 9.70 2.72 -12.52
C ALA A 120 9.89 1.50 -11.61
N THR A 121 11.04 0.83 -11.73
CA THR A 121 11.38 -0.24 -10.79
C THR A 121 11.83 0.36 -9.46
N HIS A 122 11.25 -0.09 -8.36
CA HIS A 122 11.69 0.30 -7.01
C HIS A 122 12.03 -0.96 -6.20
N HIS A 123 13.15 -0.92 -5.49
CA HIS A 123 13.48 -1.97 -4.53
C HIS A 123 12.64 -1.76 -3.26
N VAL A 124 11.40 -2.23 -3.28
CA VAL A 124 10.58 -2.29 -2.07
C VAL A 124 11.17 -3.38 -1.19
N HIS A 125 11.83 -3.02 -0.09
CA HIS A 125 12.15 -3.99 0.94
C HIS A 125 10.85 -4.43 1.60
N LYS A 126 10.45 -5.68 1.34
CA LYS A 126 9.36 -6.33 2.07
C LYS A 126 9.79 -6.50 3.53
N GLN A 127 9.45 -5.52 4.37
CA GLN A 127 9.47 -5.69 5.82
C GLN A 127 8.09 -6.20 6.24
N MET A 128 7.89 -7.51 6.16
CA MET A 128 6.71 -8.21 6.70
C MET A 128 7.17 -9.44 7.47
#